data_AF-A0A4R6DWK1-F1
#
_entry.id   AF-A0A4R6DWK1-F1
#
_cell.length_a   1.000
_cell.length_b   1.000
_cell.length_c   1.000
_cell.angle_alpha   90.00
_cell.angle_beta   90.00
_cell.angle_gamma   90.00
#
_symmetry.space_group_name_H-M   'P 1'
#
loop_
_entity.id
_entity.type
_entity.pdbx_description
1 polymer ?
#
loop_
_entity_poly.entity_id
_entity_poly.type
_entity_poly.pdbx_seq_one_letter_code
_entity_poly.pdbx_strand_id
1 'polypeptide(L)' 'MPTPAYISIRGNITQGAFTSDAVGKVYVEGHEDEILVQEIKHRIATPTNPQSGQPSGQRVHEPFVLTCALNKATPLMY' A
#
# COMPACT_ATOMS: atom_id res chain seq x y z
N MET A 1 6.29 14.91 11.09
CA MET A 1 6.32 13.98 9.94
C MET A 1 5.21 12.97 10.13
N PRO A 2 4.39 12.66 9.11
CA PRO A 2 3.49 11.53 9.19
C PRO A 2 4.31 10.24 9.35
N THR A 3 3.85 9.35 10.23
CA THR A 3 4.52 8.07 10.49
C THR A 3 4.33 7.13 9.30
N PRO A 4 5.39 6.48 8.80
CA PRO A 4 5.28 5.46 7.76
C PRO A 4 4.38 4.30 8.18
N ALA A 5 3.82 3.60 7.20
CA ALA A 5 3.06 2.38 7.43
C ALA A 5 3.83 1.15 6.94
N TYR A 6 3.47 -0.02 7.44
CA TYR A 6 4.01 -1.30 6.98
C TYR A 6 2.92 -2.13 6.32
N ILE A 7 3.28 -2.81 5.23
CA ILE A 7 2.37 -3.69 4.50
C ILE A 7 3.02 -5.04 4.23
N SER A 8 2.32 -6.10 4.62
CA SER A 8 2.65 -7.48 4.26
C SER A 8 1.71 -7.97 3.16
N ILE A 9 2.28 -8.46 2.05
CA ILE A 9 1.51 -9.10 0.97
C ILE A 9 1.80 -10.60 1.01
N ARG A 10 0.74 -11.38 1.27
CA ARG A 10 0.81 -12.84 1.35
C ARG A 10 1.13 -13.46 -0.02
N GLY A 11 1.74 -14.64 0.00
CA GLY A 11 2.29 -15.31 -1.19
C GLY A 11 3.81 -15.19 -1.31
N ASN A 12 4.51 -14.96 -0.19
CA ASN A 12 5.96 -14.77 -0.08
C ASN A 12 6.50 -13.56 -0.87
N ILE A 13 5.64 -12.62 -1.27
CA ILE A 13 6.02 -11.44 -2.05
C ILE A 13 6.83 -10.47 -1.19
N THR A 14 6.40 -10.22 0.05
CA THR A 14 7.09 -9.28 0.96
C THR A 14 8.12 -9.94 1.87
N GLN A 15 8.38 -11.25 1.70
CA GLN A 15 9.30 -11.97 2.55
C GLN A 15 10.75 -11.46 2.37
N GLY A 16 11.33 -10.93 3.44
CA GLY A 16 12.61 -10.25 3.42
C GLY A 16 12.62 -8.99 2.55
N ALA A 17 11.48 -8.31 2.39
CA ALA A 17 11.39 -7.07 1.60
C ALA A 17 12.14 -5.91 2.26
N PHE A 18 12.35 -5.96 3.57
CA PHE A 18 12.94 -4.86 4.33
C PHE A 18 14.05 -5.34 5.26
N THR A 19 14.99 -6.09 4.69
CA THR A 19 16.24 -6.51 5.33
C THR A 19 17.41 -5.61 4.92
N SER A 20 18.57 -5.77 5.59
CA SER A 20 19.80 -5.04 5.25
C SER A 20 20.18 -5.18 3.78
N ASP A 21 19.96 -6.36 3.21
CA ASP A 21 20.32 -6.66 1.82
C ASP A 21 19.35 -6.01 0.82
N ALA A 22 18.12 -5.74 1.25
CA ALA A 22 17.08 -5.17 0.41
C ALA A 22 17.10 -3.64 0.40
N VAL A 23 17.31 -3.00 1.56
CA VAL A 23 17.17 -1.54 1.74
C VAL A 23 18.39 -0.88 2.40
N GLY A 24 19.49 -1.63 2.59
CA GLY A 24 20.70 -1.11 3.19
C GLY A 24 20.50 -0.78 4.68
N LYS A 25 20.88 0.43 5.09
CA LYS A 25 20.89 0.84 6.51
C LYS A 25 19.53 1.31 7.05
N VAL A 26 18.49 1.34 6.21
CA VAL A 26 17.18 1.91 6.55
C VAL A 26 16.22 0.84 7.11
N TYR A 27 16.65 -0.41 7.18
CA TYR A 27 15.84 -1.51 7.71
C TYR A 27 15.44 -1.30 9.18
N VAL A 28 14.33 -1.91 9.58
CA VAL A 28 13.82 -1.86 10.96
C VAL A 28 13.61 -3.28 11.45
N GLU A 29 14.22 -3.61 12.58
CA GLU A 29 14.07 -4.92 13.23
C GLU A 29 12.60 -5.18 13.60
N GLY A 30 12.12 -6.39 13.32
CA GLY A 30 10.71 -6.77 13.54
C GLY A 30 9.77 -6.49 12.37
N HIS A 31 10.22 -5.80 11.32
CA HIS A 31 9.46 -5.51 10.10
C HIS A 31 10.13 -6.04 8.83
N GLU A 32 10.88 -7.13 8.95
CA GLU A 32 11.73 -7.69 7.89
C GLU A 32 10.94 -8.19 6.66
N ASP A 33 9.73 -8.69 6.91
CA ASP A 33 8.82 -9.27 5.93
C ASP A 33 7.73 -8.28 5.44
N GLU A 34 7.93 -6.99 5.70
CA GLU A 34 6.96 -5.95 5.40
C GLU A 34 7.57 -4.84 4.56
N ILE A 35 6.77 -4.21 3.69
CA ILE A 35 7.21 -3.05 2.91
C ILE A 35 6.95 -1.79 3.73
N LEU A 36 7.99 -0.95 3.87
CA LEU A 36 7.83 0.41 4.39
C LEU A 36 7.18 1.32 3.33
N VAL A 37 5.97 1.78 3.64
CA VAL A 37 5.14 2.63 2.78
C VAL A 37 5.23 4.08 3.22
N GLN A 38 5.48 4.97 2.27
CA GLN A 38 5.61 6.41 2.48
C GLN A 38 4.29 7.16 2.25
N GLU A 39 3.47 6.69 1.30
CA GLU A 39 2.19 7.32 0.96
C GLU A 39 1.12 6.27 0.68
N ILE A 40 -0.10 6.52 1.15
CA ILE A 40 -1.29 5.68 0.92
C ILE A 40 -2.40 6.55 0.36
N LYS A 41 -3.00 6.12 -0.76
CA LYS A 41 -4.20 6.72 -1.34
C LYS A 41 -5.23 5.63 -1.57
N HIS A 42 -6.43 5.84 -1.04
CA HIS A 42 -7.56 4.95 -1.24
C HIS A 42 -8.85 5.76 -1.21
N ARG A 43 -9.74 5.48 -2.16
CA ARG A 43 -11.02 6.16 -2.25
C ARG A 43 -12.13 5.13 -2.40
N ILE A 44 -13.21 5.37 -1.67
CA ILE A 44 -14.46 4.63 -1.81
C ILE A 44 -15.51 5.68 -2.10
N ALA A 45 -16.14 5.57 -3.27
CA ALA A 45 -17.14 6.52 -3.72
C ALA A 45 -18.48 5.80 -3.91
N THR A 46 -19.56 6.47 -3.50
CA THR A 46 -20.92 6.03 -3.83
C THR A 46 -21.42 6.92 -4.96
N PRO A 47 -21.91 6.36 -6.09
CA PRO A 47 -22.46 7.18 -7.16
C PRO A 47 -23.68 7.94 -6.65
N THR A 48 -23.75 9.22 -6.99
CA THR A 48 -24.85 10.11 -6.62
C THR A 48 -25.61 10.56 -7.87
N ASN A 49 -26.92 10.75 -7.73
CA ASN A 49 -27.76 11.31 -8.79
C ASN A 49 -27.39 12.80 -8.97
N PRO A 50 -27.02 13.26 -10.18
CA PRO A 50 -26.62 14.64 -10.43
C PRO A 50 -27.67 15.70 -10.07
N GLN A 51 -28.97 15.38 -10.16
CA GLN A 51 -30.05 16.36 -9.90
C GLN A 51 -30.48 16.42 -8.44
N SER A 52 -30.40 15.30 -7.69
CA SER A 52 -30.90 15.22 -6.31
C SER A 52 -29.80 15.07 -5.25
N GLY A 53 -28.57 14.75 -5.66
CA GLY A 53 -27.47 14.41 -4.75
C GLY A 53 -27.65 13.11 -3.98
N GLN A 54 -28.77 12.40 -4.19
CA GLN A 54 -29.07 11.16 -3.48
C GLN A 54 -28.18 10.02 -3.98
N PRO A 55 -27.78 9.07 -3.11
CA PRO A 55 -27.05 7.87 -3.51
C PRO A 55 -27.89 7.07 -4.52
N SER A 56 -27.34 6.81 -5.71
CA SER A 56 -28.06 6.16 -6.82
C SER A 56 -27.57 4.74 -7.11
N GLY A 57 -26.56 4.25 -6.39
CA GLY A 57 -25.99 2.93 -6.61
C GLY A 57 -25.13 2.42 -5.46
N GLN A 58 -24.50 1.26 -5.69
CA GLN A 58 -23.63 0.64 -4.70
C GLN A 58 -22.28 1.36 -4.60
N ARG A 59 -21.64 1.25 -3.43
CA ARG A 59 -20.28 1.75 -3.21
C ARG A 59 -19.29 1.12 -4.19
N VAL A 60 -18.44 1.94 -4.77
CA VAL A 60 -17.35 1.54 -5.66
C VAL A 60 -16.03 1.75 -4.93
N HIS A 61 -15.27 0.68 -4.79
CA HIS A 61 -13.90 0.72 -4.27
C HIS A 61 -12.97 1.12 -5.41
N GLU A 62 -12.36 2.30 -5.31
CA GLU A 62 -11.28 2.70 -6.22
C GLU A 62 -9.98 2.00 -5.82
N PRO A 63 -8.93 1.99 -6.69
CA PRO A 63 -7.69 1.30 -6.39
C PRO A 63 -7.03 1.74 -5.09
N PHE A 64 -6.40 0.78 -4.43
CA PHE A 64 -5.51 1.04 -3.30
C PHE A 64 -4.11 1.33 -3.83
N VAL A 65 -3.67 2.58 -3.71
CA VAL A 65 -2.38 3.04 -4.26
C VAL A 65 -1.41 3.28 -3.13
N LEU A 66 -0.22 2.67 -3.26
CA LEU A 66 0.84 2.68 -2.26
C LEU A 66 2.14 3.16 -2.90
N THR A 67 2.83 4.07 -2.22
CA THR A 67 4.15 4.54 -2.64
C THR A 67 5.20 4.00 -1.69
N CYS A 68 6.16 3.25 -2.22
CA CYS A 68 7.31 2.73 -1.48
C CYS A 68 8.61 2.91 -2.29
N ALA A 69 9.75 2.83 -1.61
CA ALA A 69 11.04 2.80 -2.28
C ALA A 69 11.26 1.45 -2.99
N LEU A 70 12.17 1.43 -3.96
CA LEU A 70 12.59 0.18 -4.60
C LEU A 70 13.16 -0.77 -3.54
N ASN A 71 12.52 -1.92 -3.41
CA ASN A 71 12.89 -2.99 -2.49
C ASN A 71 12.82 -4.35 -3.21
N LYS A 72 13.17 -5.42 -2.48
CA LYS A 72 13.19 -6.79 -3.01
C LYS A 72 11.82 -7.29 -3.51
N ALA A 73 10.71 -6.74 -3.02
CA ALA A 73 9.37 -7.11 -3.45
C ALA A 73 8.97 -6.49 -4.80
N THR A 74 9.60 -5.39 -5.22
CA THR A 74 9.23 -4.66 -6.45
C THR A 74 9.19 -5.54 -7.71
N PRO A 75 10.22 -6.37 -7.99
CA PRO A 75 10.19 -7.27 -9.16
C PRO A 75 9.14 -8.38 -9.08
N LEU A 76 8.66 -8.72 -7.89
CA LEU A 76 7.62 -9.73 -7.67
C LEU A 76 6.20 -9.18 -7.88
N MET A 77 6.06 -7.85 -8.03
CA MET A 77 4.77 -7.19 -8.27
C MET A 77 4.50 -6.85 -9.74
N TYR A 78 5.47 -7.10 -10.63
CA TYR A 78 5.34 -6.97 -12.07
C TYR A 78 5.08 -8.34 -12.71
#